data_AF-A0A0R1U3X2-F1
#
_entry.id   AF-A0A0R1U3X2-F1
#
_cell.length_a   1.000
_cell.length_b   1.000
_cell.length_c   1.000
_cell.angle_alpha   90.00
_cell.angle_beta   90.00
_cell.angle_gamma   90.00
#
_symmetry.space_group_name_H-M   'P 1'
#
loop_
_entity.id
_entity.type
_entity.pdbx_description
1 polymer ?
#
loop_
_entity_poly.entity_id
_entity_poly.type
_entity_poly.pdbx_seq_one_letter_code
_entity_poly.pdbx_strand_id
1 'polypeptide(L)' 'MAYQIELLKGLGTNLGMPQAKFLKGYRHKLWELRPLPERVFYTTWDGKAFLLVSHYTKKTK' A
#
# COMPACT_ATOMS: atom_id res chain seq x y z
N MET A 1 -10.01 -0.47 6.04
CA MET A 1 -9.52 -1.23 4.88
C MET A 1 -10.26 -0.87 3.59
N ALA A 2 -11.60 -1.02 3.52
CA ALA A 2 -12.37 -0.71 2.31
C ALA A 2 -12.11 0.70 1.75
N TYR A 3 -12.17 1.74 2.60
CA TYR A 3 -11.85 3.12 2.22
C TYR A 3 -10.45 3.27 1.61
N GLN A 4 -9.43 2.63 2.18
CA GLN A 4 -8.06 2.70 1.68
C GLN A 4 -7.88 1.96 0.34
N ILE A 5 -8.65 0.89 0.10
CA ILE A 5 -8.65 0.21 -1.21
C ILE A 5 -9.26 1.13 -2.27
N GLU A 6 -10.36 1.84 -1.97
CA GLU A 6 -10.97 2.79 -2.90
C GLU A 6 -10.03 3.96 -3.22
N LEU A 7 -9.31 4.49 -2.22
CA LEU A 7 -8.26 5.48 -2.45
C LEU A 7 -7.15 4.94 -3.35
N LEU A 8 -6.71 3.69 -3.14
CA LEU A 8 -5.68 3.06 -3.97
C LEU A 8 -6.16 2.89 -5.42
N LYS A 9 -7.42 2.50 -5.63
CA LYS A 9 -7.99 2.39 -6.99
C LYS A 9 -8.02 3.74 -7.72
N GLY A 10 -8.40 4.81 -7.02
CA GLY A 10 -8.53 6.14 -7.63
C GLY A 10 -7.20 6.86 -7.86
N LEU A 11 -6.25 6.71 -6.93
CA LEU A 11 -4.99 7.47 -6.94
C LEU A 11 -3.78 6.64 -7.38
N GLY A 12 -3.88 5.31 -7.34
CA GLY A 12 -2.80 4.42 -7.73
C GLY A 12 -1.47 4.73 -7.05
N THR A 13 -0.41 4.86 -7.85
CA THR A 13 0.94 5.17 -7.34
C THR A 13 1.10 6.61 -6.84
N ASN A 14 0.15 7.51 -7.13
CA ASN A 14 0.14 8.87 -6.58
C ASN A 14 -0.38 8.91 -5.14
N LEU A 15 -0.91 7.79 -4.61
CA LEU A 15 -1.27 7.67 -3.22
C LEU A 15 -0.01 7.76 -2.34
N GLY A 16 0.13 8.89 -1.64
CA GLY A 16 1.26 9.19 -0.78
C GLY A 16 0.92 9.18 0.71
N MET A 17 1.81 9.75 1.51
CA MET A 17 1.57 9.88 2.95
C MET A 17 0.38 10.81 3.24
N PRO A 18 -0.41 10.54 4.30
CA PRO A 18 -0.20 9.49 5.32
C PRO A 18 -0.76 8.11 4.92
N GLN A 19 -1.53 8.03 3.84
CA GLN A 19 -2.33 6.85 3.48
C GLN A 19 -1.52 5.70 2.91
N ALA A 20 -0.43 6.00 2.20
CA ALA A 20 0.53 5.02 1.74
C ALA A 20 1.97 5.54 1.85
N LYS A 21 2.94 4.64 1.75
CA LYS A 21 4.37 4.94 1.73
C LYS A 21 5.07 4.06 0.72
N PHE A 22 5.80 4.66 -0.23
CA PHE A 22 6.74 3.92 -1.05
C PHE A 22 7.95 3.48 -0.22
N LEU A 23 8.29 2.19 -0.29
CA LEU A 23 9.40 1.60 0.44
C LEU A 23 10.66 1.60 -0.43
N LYS A 24 11.65 2.40 -0.04
CA LYS A 24 12.95 2.46 -0.71
C LYS A 24 13.83 1.27 -0.29
N GLY A 25 14.76 0.88 -1.16
CA GLY A 25 15.77 -0.15 -0.86
C GLY A 25 15.38 -1.58 -1.25
N TYR A 26 14.15 -1.81 -1.74
CA TYR A 26 13.74 -3.11 -2.26
C TYR A 26 14.04 -3.23 -3.76
N ARG A 27 14.36 -4.45 -4.22
CA ARG A 27 14.61 -4.75 -5.64
C ARG A 27 13.41 -4.45 -6.53
N HIS A 28 12.20 -4.69 -6.02
CA HIS A 28 10.95 -4.44 -6.73
C HIS A 28 10.21 -3.26 -6.10
N LYS A 29 9.42 -2.54 -6.91
CA LYS A 29 8.61 -1.43 -6.42
C LYS A 29 7.61 -1.95 -5.38
N LEU A 30 7.69 -1.42 -4.17
CA LEU A 30 6.87 -1.88 -3.05
C LEU A 30 6.33 -0.66 -2.30
N TRP A 31 5.04 -0.71 -1.98
CA TRP A 31 4.38 0.29 -1.18
C TRP A 31 3.73 -0.36 0.04
N GLU A 32 3.60 0.43 1.10
CA GLU A 32 2.82 0.09 2.28
C GLU A 32 1.57 0.96 2.33
N LEU A 33 0.39 0.38 2.25
CA LEU A 33 -0.88 1.02 2.56
C LEU A 33 -1.06 1.07 4.08
N ARG A 34 -1.56 2.18 4.61
CA ARG A 34 -1.50 2.50 6.05
C ARG A 34 -2.86 2.71 6.76
N PRO A 35 -3.88 1.85 6.55
CA PRO A 35 -5.10 1.88 7.37
C PRO A 35 -4.77 1.58 8.84
N LEU A 36 -5.00 2.47 9.81
CA LEU A 36 -4.67 2.09 11.19
C LEU A 36 -5.64 1.01 11.73
N PRO A 37 -5.16 0.00 12.48
CA PRO A 37 -3.75 -0.34 12.79
C PRO A 37 -3.04 -1.20 11.73
N GLU A 38 -3.78 -1.68 10.74
CA GLU A 38 -3.32 -2.59 9.69
C GLU A 38 -2.32 -2.00 8.69
N ARG A 39 -1.46 -2.84 8.14
CA ARG A 39 -0.54 -2.46 7.08
C ARG A 39 -0.59 -3.51 6.00
N VAL A 40 -0.70 -3.06 4.76
CA VAL A 40 -0.78 -3.95 3.60
C VAL A 40 0.32 -3.56 2.64
N PHE A 41 1.18 -4.52 2.30
CA PHE A 41 2.17 -4.32 1.25
C PHE A 41 1.55 -4.61 -0.10
N TYR A 42 1.83 -3.73 -1.07
CA TYR A 42 1.32 -3.87 -2.41
C TYR A 42 2.33 -3.42 -3.47
N THR A 43 2.13 -3.92 -4.69
CA THR A 43 2.92 -3.56 -5.87
C THR A 43 2.03 -3.40 -7.09
N THR A 44 2.55 -2.82 -8.16
CA THR A 44 1.87 -2.72 -9.47
C THR A 44 2.02 -4.04 -10.22
N TRP A 45 0.92 -4.57 -10.76
CA TRP A 45 0.90 -5.72 -11.66
C TRP A 45 0.45 -5.27 -13.05
N ASP A 46 1.31 -5.48 -14.04
CA ASP A 46 1.04 -5.18 -15.46
C ASP A 46 0.56 -3.74 -15.74
N GLY A 47 0.93 -2.79 -14.87
CA GLY A 47 0.57 -1.37 -14.98
C GLY A 47 -0.91 -1.03 -14.79
N LYS A 48 -1.81 -2.01 -14.73
CA LYS A 48 -3.27 -1.83 -14.67
C LYS A 48 -3.90 -2.29 -13.35
N ALA A 49 -3.17 -3.09 -12.58
CA ALA A 49 -3.65 -3.65 -11.33
C ALA A 49 -2.65 -3.44 -10.20
N PHE A 50 -3.12 -3.64 -8.98
CA PHE A 50 -2.28 -3.73 -7.79
C PHE A 50 -2.40 -5.13 -7.19
N LEU A 51 -1.27 -5.73 -6.85
CA LEU A 51 -1.21 -6.98 -6.11
C LEU A 51 -0.97 -6.67 -4.64
N LEU A 52 -1.85 -7.14 -3.76
CA LEU A 52 -1.66 -7.11 -2.31
C LEU A 52 -0.87 -8.36 -1.91
N VAL A 53 0.33 -8.18 -1.37
CA VAL A 53 1.30 -9.27 -1.22
C VAL A 53 1.26 -9.87 0.18
N SER A 54 1.13 -9.03 1.21
CA SER A 54 1.00 -9.47 2.59
C SER A 54 0.41 -8.36 3.46
N HIS A 55 -0.05 -8.73 4.65
CA HIS A 55 -0.54 -7.78 5.64
C HIS A 55 0.05 -8.09 7.03
N TYR A 56 0.10 -7.06 7.87
CA TYR A 56 0.39 -7.20 9.29
C TYR A 56 -0.33 -6.12 10.10
N THR A 57 -0.78 -6.48 11.30
CA THR A 57 -1.23 -5.50 12.30
C THR A 57 0.00 -4.83 12.89
N LYS A 58 0.10 -3.51 12.77
CA LYS A 58 1.19 -2.77 13.40
C LYS A 58 1.03 -2.89 14.92
N LYS A 59 1.98 -3.54 15.60
CA LYS A 59 2.05 -3.52 17.06
C LYS A 59 2.13 -2.06 17.51
N THR A 60 1.42 -1.73 18.60
CA THR A 60 1.38 -0.38 19.18
C THR A 60 2.78 0.22 19.21
N LYS A 61 2.85 1.53 18.91
CA LYS A 61 4.11 2.27 18.84
C LYS A 61 4.83 2.23 20.17
#